data_AF-A0A349PIS8-F1
#
_entry.id   AF-A0A349PIS8-F1
#
_cell.length_a   1.000
_cell.length_b   1.000
_cell.length_c   1.000
_cell.angle_alpha   90.00
_cell.angle_beta   90.00
_cell.angle_gamma   90.00
#
_symmetry.space_group_name_H-M   'P 1'
#
loop_
_entity.id
_entity.type
_entity.pdbx_description
1 polymer ?
#
loop_
_entity_poly.entity_id
_entity_poly.type
_entity_poly.pdbx_seq_one_letter_code
_entity_poly.pdbx_strand_id
1 'polypeptide(L)'
;MEILSSKLFFGIVAGTVSFLAHPLYIRAIMRKETVPHIFTWTLSTLLVGLALFFYDTAGGGETVYMLIGDFIGLGTIAVLSFFYGKKNKFCFSDWLCLCGALFSIVVFIIFHNAFWSFIMILATDFFALFPTMKKTFYYPASEDFTAWSFTCTGNLLGLFAMNWMNHVETFYVYAVIVMDGIVWLLIFNGKERRENQDNIFKQQASHFATGQFMQYEKT
;
A
#
# COMPACT_ATOMS: atom_id res chain seq x y z
N MET A 1 -16.31 -25.74 15.10
CA MET A 1 -15.98 -26.05 13.69
C MET A 1 -16.56 -25.00 12.73
N GLU A 2 -17.84 -24.62 12.83
CA GLU A 2 -18.44 -23.60 11.92
C GLU A 2 -17.72 -22.24 11.92
N ILE A 3 -17.35 -21.70 13.09
CA ILE A 3 -16.65 -20.39 13.18
C ILE A 3 -15.24 -20.44 12.56
N LEU A 4 -14.54 -21.58 12.68
CA LEU A 4 -13.24 -21.76 12.05
C LEU A 4 -13.41 -21.83 10.52
N SER A 5 -14.46 -22.52 10.06
CA SER A 5 -14.80 -22.59 8.64
C SER A 5 -15.16 -21.23 8.05
N SER A 6 -15.84 -20.35 8.79
CA SER A 6 -16.17 -19.01 8.30
C SER A 6 -14.94 -18.10 8.22
N LYS A 7 -14.06 -18.12 9.22
CA LYS A 7 -12.82 -17.32 9.21
C LYS A 7 -11.87 -17.74 8.09
N LEU A 8 -11.69 -19.05 7.90
CA LEU A 8 -10.92 -19.60 6.79
C LEU A 8 -11.49 -19.15 5.44
N PHE A 9 -12.82 -19.22 5.27
CA PHE A 9 -13.48 -18.74 4.05
C PHE A 9 -13.18 -17.27 3.79
N PHE A 10 -13.38 -16.39 4.79
CA PHE A 10 -13.06 -14.98 4.64
C PHE A 10 -11.57 -14.72 4.43
N GLY A 11 -10.68 -15.50 5.05
CA GLY A 11 -9.23 -15.40 4.88
C GLY A 11 -8.81 -15.70 3.45
N ILE A 12 -9.32 -16.79 2.87
CA ILE A 12 -9.08 -17.15 1.47
C ILE A 12 -9.64 -16.06 0.53
N VAL A 13 -10.87 -15.59 0.78
CA VAL A 13 -11.49 -14.56 -0.05
C VAL A 13 -10.72 -13.24 0.03
N ALA A 14 -10.37 -12.78 1.24
CA ALA A 14 -9.58 -11.58 1.46
C ALA A 14 -8.22 -11.68 0.76
N GLY A 15 -7.49 -12.79 0.97
CA GLY A 15 -6.21 -13.05 0.31
C GLY A 15 -6.32 -13.09 -1.21
N THR A 16 -7.39 -13.69 -1.75
CA THR A 16 -7.63 -13.71 -3.20
C THR A 16 -7.92 -12.33 -3.76
N VAL A 17 -8.76 -11.53 -3.09
CA VAL A 17 -9.10 -10.17 -3.54
C VAL A 17 -7.87 -9.25 -3.48
N SER A 18 -7.10 -9.29 -2.38
CA SER A 18 -5.82 -8.57 -2.29
C SER A 18 -4.82 -9.06 -3.35
N PHE A 19 -4.74 -10.37 -3.58
CA PHE A 19 -3.87 -10.92 -4.61
C PHE A 19 -4.22 -10.41 -6.02
N LEU A 20 -5.51 -10.31 -6.37
CA LEU A 20 -5.98 -9.79 -7.66
C LEU A 20 -5.61 -8.32 -7.92
N ALA A 21 -5.30 -7.54 -6.88
CA ALA A 21 -4.76 -6.19 -7.05
C ALA A 21 -3.41 -6.19 -7.80
N HIS A 22 -2.57 -7.21 -7.57
CA HIS A 22 -1.22 -7.25 -8.11
C HIS A 22 -1.20 -7.40 -9.64
N PRO A 23 -1.94 -8.32 -10.29
CA PRO A 23 -2.06 -8.34 -11.75
C PRO A 23 -2.53 -7.02 -12.36
N LEU A 24 -3.45 -6.30 -11.70
CA LEU A 24 -3.91 -4.98 -12.16
C LEU A 24 -2.80 -3.95 -12.10
N TYR A 25 -2.04 -3.93 -11.00
CA TYR A 25 -0.90 -3.04 -10.82
C TYR A 25 0.24 -3.37 -11.80
N ILE A 26 0.53 -4.66 -11.99
CA ILE A 26 1.49 -5.17 -12.98
C ILE A 26 1.12 -4.72 -14.39
N ARG A 27 -0.16 -4.82 -14.77
CA ARG A 27 -0.67 -4.33 -16.06
C ARG A 27 -0.42 -2.82 -16.22
N ALA A 28 -0.65 -2.02 -15.18
CA ALA A 28 -0.38 -0.58 -15.19
C ALA A 28 1.12 -0.27 -15.34
N ILE A 29 2.00 -1.04 -14.69
CA ILE A 29 3.46 -0.94 -14.87
C ILE A 29 3.86 -1.24 -16.31
N MET A 30 3.38 -2.36 -16.87
CA MET A 30 3.71 -2.76 -18.25
C MET A 30 3.23 -1.73 -19.28
N ARG A 31 2.13 -1.04 -18.99
CA ARG A 31 1.60 0.07 -19.81
C ARG A 31 2.28 1.42 -19.54
N LYS A 32 3.21 1.48 -18.60
CA LYS A 32 3.90 2.71 -18.15
C LYS A 32 2.95 3.77 -17.57
N GLU A 33 1.75 3.36 -17.18
CA GLU A 33 0.77 4.19 -16.46
C GLU A 33 1.27 4.44 -15.02
N THR A 34 1.98 3.46 -14.46
CA THR A 34 2.62 3.54 -13.15
C THR A 34 4.12 3.25 -13.25
N VAL A 35 4.95 4.08 -12.62
CA VAL A 35 6.39 3.86 -12.51
C VAL A 35 6.72 3.49 -11.07
N PRO A 36 7.03 2.20 -10.81
CA PRO A 36 7.23 1.72 -9.45
C PRO A 36 8.61 2.12 -8.92
N HIS A 37 8.69 2.31 -7.61
CA HIS A 37 9.95 2.58 -6.92
C HIS A 37 10.61 1.25 -6.55
N ILE A 38 11.66 0.86 -7.28
CA ILE A 38 12.32 -0.45 -7.10
C ILE A 38 12.60 -0.77 -5.65
N PHE A 39 13.14 0.19 -4.92
CA PHE A 39 13.60 -0.04 -3.57
C PHE A 39 12.43 -0.27 -2.59
N THR A 40 11.31 0.42 -2.77
CA THR A 40 10.10 0.21 -1.96
C THR A 40 9.59 -1.21 -2.11
N TRP A 41 9.42 -1.67 -3.35
CA TRP A 41 8.88 -3.02 -3.59
C TRP A 41 9.84 -4.12 -3.18
N THR A 42 11.15 -3.95 -3.37
CA THR A 42 12.15 -4.90 -2.89
C THR A 42 12.12 -5.01 -1.37
N LEU A 43 12.10 -3.88 -0.66
CA LEU A 43 12.02 -3.91 0.80
C LEU A 43 10.72 -4.49 1.31
N SER A 44 9.56 -4.07 0.78
CA SER A 44 8.28 -4.61 1.21
C SER A 44 8.19 -6.12 0.95
N THR A 45 8.82 -6.63 -0.12
CA THR A 45 8.95 -8.09 -0.34
C THR A 45 9.77 -8.76 0.76
N LEU A 46 10.89 -8.17 1.17
CA LEU A 46 11.71 -8.71 2.26
C LEU A 46 10.99 -8.64 3.60
N LEU A 47 10.35 -7.51 3.90
CA LEU A 47 9.60 -7.27 5.12
C LEU A 47 8.40 -8.21 5.22
N VAL A 48 7.62 -8.40 4.16
CA VAL A 48 6.48 -9.33 4.18
C VAL A 48 6.92 -10.78 4.28
N GLY A 49 8.09 -11.15 3.72
CA GLY A 49 8.69 -12.47 3.94
C GLY A 49 9.07 -12.71 5.41
N LEU A 50 9.67 -11.72 6.08
CA LEU A 50 9.92 -11.77 7.52
C LEU A 50 8.61 -11.74 8.33
N ALA A 51 7.64 -10.96 7.88
CA ALA A 51 6.31 -10.87 8.48
C ALA A 51 5.65 -12.25 8.47
N LEU A 52 5.66 -12.97 7.36
CA LEU A 52 5.16 -14.35 7.25
C LEU A 52 5.80 -15.27 8.28
N PHE A 53 7.13 -15.25 8.40
CA PHE A 53 7.86 -16.08 9.36
C PHE A 53 7.47 -15.77 10.80
N PHE A 54 7.47 -14.50 11.20
CA PHE A 54 7.12 -14.11 12.57
C PHE A 54 5.63 -14.27 12.85
N TYR A 55 4.78 -14.06 11.85
CA TYR A 55 3.33 -14.25 11.95
C TYR A 55 2.99 -15.70 12.28
N ASP A 56 3.56 -16.66 11.54
CA ASP A 56 3.38 -18.09 11.80
C ASP A 56 3.94 -18.47 13.19
N THR A 57 5.17 -18.04 13.49
CA THR A 57 5.82 -18.33 14.78
C THR A 57 5.08 -17.73 15.97
N ALA A 58 4.41 -16.58 15.80
CA ALA A 58 3.64 -15.92 16.84
C ALA A 58 2.20 -16.48 16.98
N GLY A 59 1.84 -17.49 16.19
CA GLY A 59 0.51 -18.13 16.24
C GLY A 59 -0.57 -17.34 15.50
N GLY A 60 -0.21 -16.68 14.40
CA GLY A 60 -1.17 -16.06 13.50
C GLY A 60 -2.14 -17.08 12.88
N GLY A 61 -3.27 -16.59 12.39
CA GLY A 61 -4.39 -17.42 11.92
C GLY A 61 -4.72 -17.24 10.45
N GLU A 62 -6.02 -17.19 10.15
CA GLU A 62 -6.54 -17.29 8.77
C GLU A 62 -6.23 -16.06 7.90
N THR A 63 -5.78 -14.94 8.48
CA THR A 63 -5.34 -13.78 7.69
C THR A 63 -4.00 -14.01 7.00
N VAL A 64 -3.33 -15.15 7.24
CA VAL A 64 -2.07 -15.53 6.58
C VAL A 64 -2.18 -15.56 5.05
N TYR A 65 -3.35 -15.88 4.50
CA TYR A 65 -3.57 -15.91 3.05
C TYR A 65 -3.37 -14.55 2.38
N MET A 66 -3.59 -13.45 3.11
CA MET A 66 -3.29 -12.10 2.63
C MET A 66 -1.77 -11.89 2.53
N LEU A 67 -1.02 -12.21 3.59
CA LEU A 67 0.45 -12.12 3.59
C LEU A 67 1.10 -12.98 2.49
N ILE A 68 0.57 -14.19 2.24
CA ILE A 68 1.06 -15.06 1.15
C ILE A 68 0.81 -14.40 -0.20
N GLY A 69 -0.39 -13.86 -0.41
CA GLY A 69 -0.75 -13.13 -1.63
C GLY A 69 0.18 -11.94 -1.86
N ASP A 70 0.42 -11.15 -0.82
CA ASP A 70 1.32 -10.00 -0.85
C ASP A 70 2.77 -10.43 -1.13
N PHE A 71 3.29 -11.47 -0.47
CA PHE A 71 4.67 -11.91 -0.72
C PHE A 71 4.91 -12.28 -2.20
N ILE A 72 3.97 -13.00 -2.81
CA ILE A 72 4.05 -13.37 -4.23
C ILE A 72 3.88 -12.13 -5.13
N GLY A 73 2.86 -11.32 -4.84
CA GLY A 73 2.50 -10.16 -5.64
C GLY A 73 3.56 -9.06 -5.59
N LEU A 74 3.98 -8.66 -4.39
CA LEU A 74 5.04 -7.69 -4.16
C LEU A 74 6.38 -8.18 -4.70
N GLY A 75 6.71 -9.46 -4.53
CA GLY A 75 7.92 -10.04 -5.12
C GLY A 75 7.94 -9.94 -6.64
N THR A 76 6.81 -10.18 -7.28
CA THR A 76 6.66 -10.00 -8.73
C THR A 76 6.82 -8.54 -9.13
N ILE A 77 6.20 -7.61 -8.40
CA ILE A 77 6.33 -6.17 -8.64
C ILE A 77 7.77 -5.70 -8.42
N ALA A 78 8.48 -6.22 -7.42
CA ALA A 78 9.88 -5.90 -7.15
C ALA A 78 10.77 -6.29 -8.34
N VAL A 79 10.58 -7.50 -8.88
CA VAL A 79 11.27 -7.97 -10.10
C VAL A 79 10.96 -7.04 -11.27
N LEU A 80 9.69 -6.72 -11.53
CA LEU A 80 9.33 -5.80 -12.62
C LEU A 80 9.88 -4.39 -12.41
N SER A 81 9.97 -3.93 -11.17
CA SER A 81 10.53 -2.62 -10.83
C SER A 81 12.02 -2.54 -11.15
N PHE A 82 12.75 -3.66 -11.19
CA PHE A 82 14.12 -3.69 -11.68
C PHE A 82 14.22 -3.36 -13.18
N PHE A 83 13.25 -3.80 -13.97
CA PHE A 83 13.22 -3.60 -15.42
C PHE A 83 12.54 -2.30 -15.86
N TYR A 84 11.48 -1.90 -15.16
CA TYR A 84 10.60 -0.77 -15.53
C TYR A 84 10.60 0.39 -14.53
N GLY A 85 11.20 0.22 -13.36
CA GLY A 85 11.21 1.23 -12.31
C GLY A 85 12.27 2.32 -12.52
N LYS A 86 12.11 3.43 -11.81
CA LYS A 86 13.13 4.47 -11.74
C LYS A 86 14.27 4.03 -10.83
N LYS A 87 15.50 4.06 -11.34
CA LYS A 87 16.71 3.91 -10.53
C LYS A 87 16.92 5.20 -9.73
N ASN A 88 16.67 5.13 -8.43
CA ASN A 88 16.88 6.25 -7.52
C ASN A 88 18.12 6.02 -6.64
N LYS A 89 18.66 7.12 -6.13
CA LYS A 89 19.66 7.08 -5.06
C LYS A 89 18.97 6.69 -3.76
N PHE A 90 19.68 5.94 -2.92
CA PHE A 90 19.24 5.63 -1.56
C PHE A 90 18.82 6.90 -0.81
N CYS A 91 17.66 6.86 -0.18
CA CYS A 91 17.11 7.93 0.64
C CYS A 91 17.00 7.50 2.11
N PHE A 92 16.62 8.43 3.00
CA PHE A 92 16.63 8.17 4.44
C PHE A 92 15.67 7.05 4.87
N SER A 93 14.48 6.95 4.26
CA SER A 93 13.53 5.86 4.52
C SER A 93 14.15 4.50 4.23
N ASP A 94 15.12 4.44 3.31
CA ASP A 94 15.72 3.20 2.88
C ASP A 94 16.61 2.58 3.96
N TRP A 95 17.41 3.43 4.59
CA TRP A 95 18.20 3.06 5.75
C TRP A 95 17.32 2.72 6.94
N LEU A 96 16.25 3.47 7.16
CA LEU A 96 15.32 3.19 8.26
C LEU A 96 14.69 1.81 8.11
N CYS A 97 14.34 1.41 6.88
CA CYS A 97 13.76 0.10 6.64
C CYS A 97 14.78 -1.04 6.79
N LEU A 98 16.00 -0.87 6.27
CA LEU A 98 17.05 -1.87 6.44
C LEU A 98 17.42 -2.04 7.91
N CYS A 99 17.60 -0.94 8.65
CA CYS A 99 17.86 -0.98 10.08
C CYS A 99 16.69 -1.55 10.88
N GLY A 100 15.45 -1.19 10.53
CA GLY A 100 14.25 -1.73 11.16
C GLY A 100 14.09 -3.24 10.95
N ALA A 101 14.33 -3.73 9.73
CA ALA A 101 14.33 -5.16 9.41
C ALA A 101 15.39 -5.91 10.22
N LEU A 102 16.63 -5.42 10.23
CA LEU A 102 17.71 -6.02 11.02
C LEU A 102 17.41 -6.00 12.52
N PHE A 103 16.88 -4.89 13.03
CA PHE A 103 16.52 -4.75 14.43
C PHE A 103 15.41 -5.73 14.83
N SER A 104 14.41 -5.96 13.97
CA SER A 104 13.36 -6.96 14.23
C SER A 104 13.93 -8.38 14.39
N ILE A 105 14.95 -8.73 13.61
CA ILE A 105 15.65 -10.02 13.69
C ILE A 105 16.46 -10.10 15.00
N VAL A 106 17.15 -9.02 15.37
CA VAL A 106 17.90 -8.95 16.64
C VAL A 106 16.95 -9.11 17.84
N VAL A 107 15.79 -8.44 17.82
CA VAL A 107 14.75 -8.60 18.84
C VAL A 107 14.31 -10.06 18.96
N PHE A 108 14.11 -10.75 17.83
CA PHE A 108 13.72 -12.16 17.85
C PHE A 108 14.80 -13.04 18.47
N ILE A 109 16.06 -12.84 18.08
CA ILE A 109 17.17 -13.67 18.55
C ILE A 109 17.41 -13.49 20.05
N ILE A 110 17.33 -12.26 20.57
CA ILE A 110 17.62 -11.96 21.98
C ILE A 110 16.44 -12.30 22.89
N PHE A 111 15.23 -11.89 22.50
CA PHE A 111 14.06 -12.00 23.37
C PHE A 111 13.20 -13.24 23.08
N HIS A 112 13.52 -13.99 22.01
CA HIS A 112 12.75 -15.17 21.56
C HIS A 112 11.26 -14.89 21.40
N ASN A 113 10.91 -13.65 21.03
CA ASN A 113 9.52 -13.18 20.98
C ASN A 113 9.16 -12.76 19.56
N ALA A 114 8.48 -13.66 18.84
CA ALA A 114 8.05 -13.42 17.46
C ALA A 114 7.02 -12.30 17.35
N PHE A 115 6.16 -12.10 18.35
CA PHE A 115 5.15 -11.04 18.34
C PHE A 115 5.79 -9.65 18.26
N TRP A 116 6.77 -9.35 19.12
CA TRP A 116 7.42 -8.03 19.09
C TRP A 116 8.23 -7.81 17.82
N SER A 117 8.89 -8.84 17.30
CA SER A 117 9.55 -8.78 16.00
C SER A 117 8.56 -8.50 14.86
N PHE A 118 7.39 -9.14 14.89
CA PHE A 118 6.32 -8.90 13.93
C PHE A 118 5.82 -7.44 13.99
N ILE A 119 5.57 -6.90 15.19
CA ILE A 119 5.16 -5.49 15.35
C ILE A 119 6.22 -4.53 14.81
N MET A 120 7.50 -4.82 15.04
CA MET A 120 8.60 -4.02 14.47
C MET A 120 8.64 -4.10 12.95
N ILE A 121 8.36 -5.26 12.36
CA ILE A 121 8.24 -5.42 10.91
C ILE A 121 7.08 -4.56 10.36
N LEU A 122 5.90 -4.59 10.97
CA LEU A 122 4.77 -3.76 10.53
C LEU A 122 5.08 -2.26 10.62
N ALA A 123 5.72 -1.82 11.70
CA ALA A 123 6.15 -0.44 11.85
C ALA A 123 7.19 -0.04 10.78
N THR A 124 8.11 -0.96 10.47
CA THR A 124 9.14 -0.75 9.44
C THR A 124 8.52 -0.66 8.04
N ASP A 125 7.52 -1.49 7.74
CA ASP A 125 6.84 -1.52 6.45
C ASP A 125 6.04 -0.23 6.17
N PHE A 126 5.48 0.40 7.22
CA PHE A 126 4.90 1.74 7.10
C PHE A 126 5.91 2.76 6.54
N PHE A 127 7.16 2.71 7.00
CA PHE A 127 8.22 3.57 6.47
C PHE A 127 8.66 3.17 5.06
N ALA A 128 8.59 1.87 4.73
CA ALA A 128 8.88 1.39 3.37
C ALA A 128 7.87 1.94 2.35
N LEU A 129 6.62 2.12 2.77
CA LEU A 129 5.54 2.68 1.95
C LEU A 129 5.58 4.22 1.86
N PHE A 130 6.35 4.90 2.72
CA PHE A 130 6.43 6.37 2.77
C PHE A 130 6.80 7.04 1.43
N PRO A 131 7.76 6.54 0.64
CA PRO A 131 8.06 7.09 -0.69
C PRO A 131 6.85 7.06 -1.63
N THR A 132 6.06 5.98 -1.58
CA THR A 132 4.82 5.84 -2.36
C THR A 132 3.77 6.83 -1.88
N MET A 133 3.55 6.97 -0.58
CA MET A 133 2.63 7.98 -0.02
C MET A 133 3.03 9.39 -0.46
N LYS A 134 4.32 9.74 -0.31
CA LYS A 134 4.85 11.05 -0.72
C LYS A 134 4.66 11.28 -2.21
N LYS A 135 5.03 10.32 -3.06
CA LYS A 135 4.86 10.39 -4.52
C LYS A 135 3.38 10.61 -4.89
N THR A 136 2.49 9.84 -4.28
CA THR A 136 1.04 9.87 -4.53
C THR A 136 0.43 11.19 -4.11
N PHE A 137 0.88 11.77 -2.99
CA PHE A 137 0.41 13.07 -2.52
C PHE A 137 0.65 14.18 -3.56
N TYR A 138 1.85 14.21 -4.18
CA TYR A 138 2.18 15.20 -5.22
C TYR A 138 1.65 14.81 -6.61
N TYR A 139 1.64 13.51 -6.92
CA TYR A 139 1.28 12.96 -8.23
C TYR A 139 0.28 11.80 -8.09
N PRO A 140 -0.98 12.07 -7.75
CA PRO A 140 -1.97 11.04 -7.43
C PRO A 140 -2.26 10.09 -8.60
N ALA A 141 -2.24 10.60 -9.84
CA ALA A 141 -2.42 9.80 -11.06
C ALA A 141 -1.24 8.88 -11.41
N SER A 142 -0.18 8.88 -10.59
CA SER A 142 1.01 8.04 -10.83
C SER A 142 0.89 6.62 -10.25
N GLU A 143 -0.21 6.34 -9.56
CA GLU A 143 -0.58 5.07 -8.94
C GLU A 143 -1.93 4.59 -9.51
N ASP A 144 -2.13 3.28 -9.63
CA ASP A 144 -3.35 2.71 -10.23
C ASP A 144 -4.49 2.63 -9.21
N PHE A 145 -5.51 3.47 -9.38
CA PHE A 145 -6.67 3.52 -8.49
C PHE A 145 -7.39 2.16 -8.34
N THR A 146 -7.46 1.37 -9.41
CA THR A 146 -8.21 0.11 -9.42
C THR A 146 -7.48 -0.93 -8.57
N ALA A 147 -6.18 -1.07 -8.76
CA ALA A 147 -5.33 -1.95 -7.96
C ALA A 147 -5.44 -1.59 -6.48
N TRP A 148 -5.24 -0.32 -6.12
CA TRP A 148 -5.34 0.12 -4.73
C TRP A 148 -6.75 -0.09 -4.14
N SER A 149 -7.81 0.00 -4.94
CA SER A 149 -9.18 -0.30 -4.50
C SER A 149 -9.37 -1.78 -4.19
N PHE A 150 -8.81 -2.68 -5.00
CA PHE A 150 -8.83 -4.12 -4.73
C PHE A 150 -8.03 -4.45 -3.47
N THR A 151 -6.84 -3.86 -3.29
CA THR A 151 -6.03 -4.00 -2.08
C THR A 151 -6.83 -3.58 -0.84
N CYS A 152 -7.41 -2.38 -0.81
CA CYS A 152 -8.20 -1.92 0.33
C CYS A 152 -9.43 -2.81 0.58
N THR A 153 -10.09 -3.28 -0.47
CA THR A 153 -11.25 -4.18 -0.34
C THR A 153 -10.86 -5.52 0.28
N GLY A 154 -9.76 -6.13 -0.18
CA GLY A 154 -9.24 -7.36 0.40
C GLY A 154 -8.81 -7.17 1.86
N ASN A 155 -8.15 -6.05 2.17
CA ASN A 155 -7.77 -5.72 3.55
C ASN A 155 -8.98 -5.54 4.48
N LEU A 156 -10.04 -4.88 4.01
CA LEU A 156 -11.29 -4.75 4.77
C LEU A 156 -12.00 -6.10 4.97
N LEU A 157 -11.95 -6.99 3.98
CA LEU A 157 -12.46 -8.37 4.13
C LEU A 157 -11.67 -9.17 5.19
N GLY A 158 -10.40 -8.83 5.40
CA GLY A 158 -9.56 -9.36 6.47
C GLY A 158 -10.15 -9.17 7.88
N LEU A 159 -10.99 -8.15 8.10
CA LEU A 159 -11.69 -7.94 9.38
C LEU A 159 -12.65 -9.09 9.72
N PHE A 160 -13.21 -9.76 8.71
CA PHE A 160 -14.09 -10.92 8.89
C PHE A 160 -13.33 -12.24 9.01
N ALA A 161 -12.10 -12.27 8.50
CA ALA A 161 -11.20 -13.42 8.60
C ALA A 161 -10.52 -13.48 9.98
N MET A 162 -10.20 -12.31 10.55
CA MET A 162 -9.35 -12.27 11.74
C MET A 162 -10.03 -12.79 13.01
N ASN A 163 -9.23 -13.43 13.85
CA ASN A 163 -9.57 -13.68 15.23
C ASN A 163 -9.25 -12.45 16.10
N TRP A 164 -10.28 -11.75 16.58
CA TRP A 164 -10.16 -10.58 17.46
C TRP A 164 -9.40 -10.84 18.77
N MET A 165 -9.35 -12.09 19.24
CA MET A 165 -8.56 -12.49 20.42
C MET A 165 -7.10 -12.77 20.08
N ASN A 166 -6.75 -12.88 18.79
CA ASN A 166 -5.39 -13.05 18.33
C ASN A 166 -4.78 -11.68 18.01
N HIS A 167 -3.86 -11.24 18.86
CA HIS A 167 -3.23 -9.94 18.68
C HIS A 167 -2.37 -9.87 17.41
N VAL A 168 -1.75 -10.97 16.97
CA VAL A 168 -0.97 -11.00 15.72
C VAL A 168 -1.87 -10.65 14.52
N GLU A 169 -3.02 -11.33 14.41
CA GLU A 169 -4.01 -11.08 13.35
C GLU A 169 -4.57 -9.66 13.42
N THR A 170 -4.93 -9.23 14.63
CA THR A 170 -5.52 -7.92 14.86
C THR A 170 -4.56 -6.80 14.43
N PHE A 171 -3.32 -6.80 14.91
CA PHE A 171 -2.34 -5.79 14.55
C PHE A 171 -2.03 -5.81 13.05
N TYR A 172 -1.90 -7.00 12.45
CA TYR A 172 -1.69 -7.13 11.01
C TYR A 172 -2.80 -6.46 10.19
N VAL A 173 -4.05 -6.87 10.41
CA VAL A 173 -5.20 -6.39 9.61
C VAL A 173 -5.39 -4.89 9.77
N TYR A 174 -5.30 -4.36 10.98
CA TYR A 174 -5.40 -2.92 11.18
C TYR A 174 -4.25 -2.15 10.51
N ALA A 175 -3.03 -2.68 10.59
CA ALA A 175 -1.86 -2.05 9.99
C ALA A 175 -2.01 -1.93 8.47
N VAL A 176 -2.40 -3.01 7.76
CA VAL A 176 -2.58 -2.98 6.30
C VAL A 176 -3.76 -2.13 5.85
N ILE A 177 -4.86 -2.10 6.62
CA ILE A 177 -5.98 -1.19 6.34
C ILE A 177 -5.53 0.27 6.42
N VAL A 178 -4.77 0.63 7.45
CA VAL A 178 -4.29 2.00 7.63
C VAL A 178 -3.28 2.38 6.54
N MET A 179 -2.27 1.53 6.31
CA MET A 179 -1.21 1.78 5.33
C MET A 179 -1.77 1.99 3.92
N ASP A 180 -2.52 1.01 3.44
CA ASP A 180 -3.01 1.03 2.06
C ASP A 180 -4.19 1.99 1.90
N GLY A 181 -5.00 2.15 2.96
CA GLY A 181 -6.08 3.14 3.01
C GLY A 181 -5.56 4.58 2.86
N ILE A 182 -4.41 4.91 3.47
CA ILE A 182 -3.77 6.22 3.26
C ILE A 182 -3.43 6.43 1.78
N VAL A 183 -2.81 5.44 1.13
CA VAL A 183 -2.44 5.57 -0.29
C VAL A 183 -3.69 5.72 -1.15
N TRP A 184 -4.71 4.89 -0.93
CA TRP A 184 -5.97 4.96 -1.65
C TRP A 184 -6.66 6.34 -1.49
N LEU A 185 -6.72 6.88 -0.27
CA LEU A 185 -7.28 8.20 0.01
C LEU A 185 -6.50 9.31 -0.69
N LEU A 186 -5.17 9.20 -0.75
CA LEU A 186 -4.33 10.16 -1.47
C LEU A 186 -4.62 10.17 -2.98
N ILE A 187 -4.86 8.99 -3.58
CA ILE A 187 -5.26 8.88 -4.99
C ILE A 187 -6.65 9.49 -5.19
N PHE A 188 -7.63 9.10 -4.36
CA PHE A 188 -9.02 9.54 -4.47
C PHE A 188 -9.14 11.07 -4.35
N ASN A 189 -8.63 11.65 -3.26
CA ASN A 189 -8.64 13.10 -3.04
C ASN A 189 -7.76 13.86 -4.04
N GLY A 190 -6.76 13.19 -4.62
CA GLY A 190 -5.91 13.77 -5.65
C GLY A 190 -6.60 13.92 -7.00
N LYS A 191 -7.52 13.02 -7.33
CA LYS A 191 -8.35 13.11 -8.54
C LYS A 191 -9.33 14.28 -8.46
N GLU A 192 -10.02 14.41 -7.33
CA GLU A 192 -10.95 15.51 -7.05
C GLU A 192 -10.26 16.88 -7.08
N ARG A 193 -9.04 16.98 -6.53
CA ARG A 193 -8.23 18.21 -6.58
C ARG A 193 -7.93 18.67 -8.01
N ARG A 194 -7.63 17.75 -8.94
CA ARG A 194 -7.36 18.10 -10.35
C ARG A 194 -8.62 18.51 -11.09
N GLU A 195 -9.71 17.76 -10.92
CA GLU A 195 -11.00 18.10 -11.54
C GLU A 195 -11.48 19.51 -11.11
N ASN A 196 -11.32 19.85 -9.82
CA ASN A 196 -11.63 21.19 -9.32
C ASN A 196 -10.73 22.29 -9.91
N GLN A 197 -9.42 22.04 -10.05
CA GLN A 197 -8.50 23.01 -10.66
C GLN A 197 -8.82 23.26 -12.14
N ASP A 198 -9.11 22.19 -12.91
CA ASP A 198 -9.48 22.30 -14.32
C ASP A 198 -10.81 23.06 -14.50
N ASN A 199 -11.77 22.86 -13.60
CA ASN A 199 -13.05 23.58 -13.62
C ASN A 199 -12.87 25.07 -13.33
N ILE A 200 -12.04 25.44 -12.34
CA ILE A 200 -11.71 26.85 -12.05
C ILE A 200 -11.04 27.50 -13.25
N PHE A 201 -10.08 26.81 -13.88
CA PHE A 201 -9.39 27.35 -15.06
C PHE A 201 -10.33 27.54 -16.25
N LYS A 202 -11.22 26.57 -16.52
CA LYS A 202 -12.28 26.70 -17.54
C LYS A 202 -13.23 27.87 -17.24
N GLN A 203 -13.61 28.06 -15.97
CA GLN A 203 -14.45 29.17 -15.55
C GLN A 203 -13.77 30.52 -15.79
N GLN A 204 -12.50 30.66 -15.36
CA GLN A 204 -11.71 31.87 -15.62
C GLN A 204 -11.55 32.12 -17.12
N ALA A 205 -11.17 31.11 -17.91
CA ALA A 205 -11.05 31.22 -19.36
C ALA A 205 -12.37 31.64 -20.04
N SER A 206 -13.52 31.14 -19.55
CA SER A 206 -14.85 31.53 -20.06
C SER A 206 -15.20 32.98 -19.72
N HIS A 207 -14.85 33.48 -18.52
CA HIS A 207 -14.97 34.90 -18.16
C HIS A 207 -14.08 35.80 -19.02
N PHE A 208 -12.85 35.38 -19.32
CA PHE A 208 -11.98 36.11 -20.25
C PHE A 208 -12.53 36.13 -21.68
N ALA A 209 -13.06 34.99 -22.17
CA ALA A 209 -13.60 34.87 -23.54
C ALA A 209 -14.91 35.65 -23.76
N THR A 210 -15.74 35.82 -22.72
CA THR A 210 -17.01 36.56 -22.78
C THR A 210 -16.87 38.08 -22.62
N GLY A 211 -15.64 38.61 -22.52
CA GLY A 211 -15.39 40.04 -22.70
C GLY A 211 -15.83 40.95 -21.54
N GLN A 212 -15.98 40.43 -20.32
CA GLN A 212 -16.30 41.27 -19.15
C GLN A 212 -15.17 42.25 -18.73
N PHE A 213 -14.02 42.24 -19.39
CA PHE A 213 -12.94 43.22 -19.19
C PHE A 213 -13.10 44.53 -19.99
N MET A 214 -14.04 44.59 -20.95
CA MET A 214 -14.24 45.81 -21.78
C MET A 214 -15.10 46.89 -21.10
N GLN A 215 -15.52 46.71 -19.83
CA GLN A 215 -16.28 47.71 -19.09
C GLN A 215 -15.46 48.56 -18.12
N TYR A 216 -14.17 48.27 -17.90
CA TYR A 216 -13.32 49.05 -16.98
C TYR A 216 -12.32 50.00 -17.66
N GLU A 217 -12.26 50.02 -18.99
CA GLU A 217 -11.37 50.94 -19.75
C GLU A 217 -12.09 52.20 -20.29
N LYS A 218 -13.32 52.45 -19.83
CA LYS A 218 -14.11 53.65 -20.17
C LYS A 218 -14.63 54.37 -18.93
N THR A 219 -13.73 54.82 -18.07
CA THR A 219 -13.95 55.92 -17.09
C THR A 219 -12.61 56.54 -16.79
#